data_AF-A0A7S1VPW4-F1
#
_entry.id   AF-A0A7S1VPW4-F1
#
_cell.length_a   1.000
_cell.length_b   1.000
_cell.length_c   1.000
_cell.angle_alpha   90.00
_cell.angle_beta   90.00
_cell.angle_gamma   90.00
#
_symmetry.space_group_name_H-M   'P 1'
#
loop_
_entity.id
_entity.type
_entity.pdbx_description
1 polymer ?
#
loop_
_entity_poly.entity_id
_entity_poly.type
_entity_poly.pdbx_seq_one_letter_code
_entity_poly.pdbx_strand_id
1 'polypeptide(L)'
;GINHEGILPDSLYQLTKLETFDIAPSAMTGTLSTELGRLTKLETLSIQANAYTGTIPSEIGLLTNLDSLQLSGISALTGTVPQTIRRLSKLTFFDLEGTALSGTLPITICTAFMGSKSKILAPCTLECSDCCEQRNCMNPNPNDRAPKPEDSKKDIFGITGH
;
A
#
# COMPACT_ATOMS: atom_id res chain seq x y z
N GLY A 1 -1.89 3.31 -31.75
CA GLY A 1 -1.80 3.41 -30.29
C GLY A 1 -1.39 2.05 -29.79
N ILE A 2 -0.27 1.96 -29.08
CA ILE A 2 0.15 0.70 -28.47
C ILE A 2 -0.44 0.65 -27.06
N ASN A 3 -1.36 -0.28 -26.84
CA ASN A 3 -1.77 -0.69 -25.51
C ASN A 3 -0.55 -1.35 -24.85
N HIS A 4 0.03 -0.73 -23.82
CA HIS A 4 1.10 -1.35 -23.04
C HIS A 4 0.52 -2.30 -21.99
N GLU A 5 -0.24 -3.30 -22.42
CA GLU A 5 -0.43 -4.50 -21.60
C GLU A 5 0.94 -5.21 -21.56
N GLY A 6 1.66 -5.04 -20.46
CA GLY A 6 3.03 -5.54 -20.35
C GLY A 6 3.41 -5.86 -18.91
N ILE A 7 4.21 -6.93 -18.78
CA ILE A 7 4.92 -7.29 -17.55
C ILE A 7 6.30 -6.64 -17.62
N LEU A 8 6.85 -6.21 -16.49
CA LEU A 8 8.22 -5.71 -16.43
C LEU A 8 9.21 -6.83 -16.80
N PRO A 9 10.16 -6.60 -17.73
CA PRO A 9 11.17 -7.59 -18.06
C PRO A 9 12.19 -7.74 -16.92
N ASP A 10 12.62 -8.97 -16.64
CA ASP A 10 13.58 -9.26 -15.56
C ASP A 10 14.91 -8.51 -15.67
N SER A 11 15.31 -8.16 -16.90
CA SER A 11 16.50 -7.35 -17.15
C SER A 11 16.48 -5.99 -16.45
N LEU A 12 15.29 -5.46 -16.14
CA LEU A 12 15.14 -4.21 -15.41
C LEU A 12 15.77 -4.28 -14.01
N TYR A 13 15.67 -5.43 -13.33
CA TYR A 13 16.22 -5.63 -12.00
C TYR A 13 17.77 -5.72 -11.99
N GLN A 14 18.39 -5.69 -13.18
CA GLN A 14 19.85 -5.61 -13.32
C GLN A 14 20.37 -4.16 -13.31
N LEU A 15 19.48 -3.16 -13.36
CA LEU A 15 19.84 -1.74 -13.30
C LEU A 15 20.15 -1.30 -11.86
N THR A 16 21.19 -1.88 -11.25
CA THR A 16 21.51 -1.69 -9.81
C THR A 16 21.89 -0.28 -9.40
N LYS A 17 22.08 0.62 -10.37
CA LYS A 17 22.32 2.07 -10.17
C LYS A 17 21.05 2.91 -10.27
N LEU A 18 19.89 2.30 -10.48
CA LEU A 18 18.62 3.01 -10.62
C LEU A 18 18.25 3.67 -9.28
N GLU A 19 18.00 4.99 -9.33
CA GLU A 19 17.58 5.80 -8.19
C GLU A 19 16.07 6.08 -8.22
N THR A 20 15.50 6.20 -9.42
CA THR A 20 14.06 6.41 -9.61
C THR A 20 13.50 5.33 -10.51
N PHE A 21 12.45 4.66 -10.04
CA PHE A 21 11.65 3.74 -10.80
C PHE A 21 10.21 4.23 -10.78
N ASP A 22 9.82 4.91 -11.84
CA ASP A 22 8.48 5.47 -12.01
C ASP A 22 7.83 4.91 -13.28
N ILE A 23 6.67 4.30 -13.11
CA ILE A 23 5.84 3.77 -14.19
C ILE A 23 4.54 4.58 -14.20
N ALA A 24 4.33 5.31 -15.29
CA ALA A 24 3.07 6.01 -15.50
C ALA A 24 1.89 5.01 -15.58
N PRO A 25 0.69 5.43 -15.16
CA PRO A 25 -0.51 4.59 -15.26
C PRO A 25 -0.72 4.10 -16.70
N SER A 26 -0.58 2.79 -16.92
CA SER A 26 -0.59 2.20 -18.26
C SER A 26 -1.13 0.77 -18.29
N ALA A 27 -1.90 0.38 -17.27
CA ALA A 27 -2.42 -0.99 -17.13
C ALA A 27 -1.32 -2.07 -17.13
N MET A 28 -0.12 -1.76 -16.64
CA MET A 28 0.93 -2.76 -16.47
C MET A 28 0.48 -3.85 -15.52
N THR A 29 0.77 -5.11 -15.87
CA THR A 29 0.32 -6.30 -15.12
C THR A 29 1.49 -7.06 -14.53
N GLY A 30 1.19 -8.09 -13.75
CA GLY A 30 2.18 -8.95 -13.10
C GLY A 30 2.16 -8.78 -11.58
N THR A 31 3.27 -9.14 -10.94
CA THR A 31 3.46 -9.07 -9.48
C THR A 31 4.71 -8.27 -9.15
N LEU A 32 4.78 -7.71 -7.95
CA LEU A 32 6.03 -7.15 -7.43
C LEU A 32 7.05 -8.27 -7.21
N SER A 33 8.06 -8.36 -8.07
CA SER A 33 9.10 -9.39 -8.02
C SER A 33 10.01 -9.24 -6.80
N THR A 34 10.50 -10.36 -6.26
CA THR A 34 11.54 -10.38 -5.22
C THR A 34 12.86 -9.77 -5.71
N GLU A 35 13.11 -9.81 -7.02
CA GLU A 35 14.29 -9.20 -7.66
C GLU A 35 14.34 -7.67 -7.50
N LEU A 36 13.22 -7.03 -7.14
CA LEU A 36 13.17 -5.61 -6.78
C LEU A 36 14.22 -5.28 -5.72
N GLY A 37 14.48 -6.20 -4.77
CA GLY A 37 15.48 -6.03 -3.71
C GLY A 37 16.92 -5.81 -4.20
N ARG A 38 17.21 -6.05 -5.49
CA ARG A 38 18.53 -5.78 -6.09
C ARG A 38 18.79 -4.30 -6.34
N LEU A 39 17.73 -3.50 -6.45
CA LEU A 39 17.80 -2.06 -6.74
C LEU A 39 18.11 -1.25 -5.47
N THR A 40 19.17 -1.60 -4.75
CA THR A 40 19.49 -1.02 -3.43
C THR A 40 19.79 0.48 -3.44
N LYS A 41 20.00 1.08 -4.62
CA LYS A 41 20.17 2.53 -4.84
C LYS A 41 18.84 3.27 -5.04
N LEU A 42 17.73 2.56 -5.10
CA LEU A 42 16.42 3.15 -5.36
C LEU A 42 16.00 4.07 -4.20
N GLU A 43 15.62 5.29 -4.57
CA GLU A 43 15.11 6.35 -3.69
C GLU A 43 13.59 6.48 -3.88
N THR A 44 13.12 6.44 -5.13
CA THR A 44 11.68 6.51 -5.46
C THR A 44 11.22 5.26 -6.21
N LEU A 45 10.16 4.63 -5.70
CA LEU A 45 9.38 3.60 -6.39
C LEU A 45 7.93 4.05 -6.56
N SER A 46 7.51 4.26 -7.80
CA SER A 46 6.16 4.65 -8.18
C SER A 46 5.64 3.72 -9.28
N ILE A 47 4.57 2.99 -8.99
CA ILE A 47 3.88 2.12 -9.96
C ILE A 47 2.36 2.29 -9.88
N GLN A 48 1.91 3.47 -9.47
CA GLN A 48 0.52 3.81 -9.18
C GLN A 48 -0.43 3.52 -10.36
N ALA A 49 -1.69 3.23 -10.03
CA ALA A 49 -2.79 3.04 -10.98
C ALA A 49 -2.44 2.10 -12.15
N ASN A 50 -1.72 1.03 -11.84
CA ASN A 50 -1.47 -0.09 -12.73
C ASN A 50 -2.23 -1.34 -12.26
N ALA A 51 -2.24 -2.38 -13.10
CA ALA A 51 -2.96 -3.63 -12.86
C ALA A 51 -2.06 -4.72 -12.24
N TYR A 52 -1.12 -4.33 -11.37
CA TYR A 52 -0.34 -5.28 -10.58
C TYR A 52 -1.25 -6.07 -9.63
N THR A 53 -0.84 -7.29 -9.33
CA THR A 53 -1.57 -8.24 -8.49
C THR A 53 -0.64 -8.84 -7.44
N GLY A 54 -1.20 -9.58 -6.48
CA GLY A 54 -0.43 -10.33 -5.49
C GLY A 54 -0.13 -9.52 -4.25
N THR A 55 1.07 -9.67 -3.69
CA THR A 55 1.48 -9.10 -2.38
C THR A 55 2.73 -8.25 -2.51
N ILE A 56 3.03 -7.44 -1.49
CA ILE A 56 4.32 -6.74 -1.38
C ILE A 56 5.40 -7.76 -0.93
N PRO A 57 6.47 -7.99 -1.71
CA PRO A 57 7.54 -8.92 -1.34
C PRO A 57 8.35 -8.39 -0.15
N SER A 58 8.88 -9.29 0.68
CA SER A 58 9.67 -8.93 1.87
C SER A 58 10.97 -8.18 1.52
N GLU A 59 11.45 -8.37 0.30
CA GLU A 59 12.63 -7.80 -0.32
C GLU A 59 12.51 -6.28 -0.50
N ILE A 60 11.29 -5.71 -0.40
CA ILE A 60 11.10 -4.26 -0.32
C ILE A 60 11.95 -3.64 0.81
N GLY A 61 12.16 -4.38 1.91
CA GLY A 61 12.99 -3.93 3.03
C GLY A 61 14.50 -3.95 2.76
N LEU A 62 14.95 -4.37 1.57
CA LEU A 62 16.34 -4.23 1.11
C LEU A 62 16.62 -2.87 0.48
N LEU A 63 15.57 -2.12 0.12
CA LEU A 63 15.67 -0.81 -0.52
C LEU A 63 15.95 0.30 0.50
N THR A 64 17.01 0.18 1.30
CA THR A 64 17.26 1.08 2.45
C THR A 64 17.48 2.55 2.09
N ASN A 65 17.61 2.88 0.80
CA ASN A 65 17.67 4.26 0.31
C ASN A 65 16.30 4.86 -0.04
N LEU A 66 15.24 4.05 -0.04
CA LEU A 66 13.91 4.46 -0.46
C LEU A 66 13.37 5.57 0.46
N ASP A 67 13.00 6.69 -0.14
CA ASP A 67 12.34 7.82 0.50
C ASP A 67 10.87 7.94 0.10
N SER A 68 10.48 7.38 -1.05
CA SER A 68 9.14 7.45 -1.60
C SER A 68 8.68 6.11 -2.15
N LEU A 69 7.59 5.58 -1.59
CA LEU A 69 6.93 4.35 -2.01
C LEU A 69 5.47 4.64 -2.36
N GLN A 70 5.14 4.48 -3.64
CA GLN A 70 3.84 4.86 -4.21
C GLN A 70 3.22 3.69 -4.97
N LEU A 71 2.26 3.02 -4.33
CA LEU A 71 1.56 1.83 -4.84
C LEU A 71 0.04 2.05 -4.92
N SER A 72 -0.43 3.29 -4.88
CA SER A 72 -1.85 3.61 -4.84
C SER A 72 -2.60 3.23 -6.13
N GLY A 73 -3.90 2.97 -5.97
CA GLY A 73 -4.80 2.60 -7.06
C GLY A 73 -4.61 1.18 -7.61
N ILE A 74 -3.78 0.35 -6.97
CA ILE A 74 -3.56 -1.05 -7.36
C ILE A 74 -4.53 -1.95 -6.57
N SER A 75 -5.75 -2.10 -7.08
CA SER A 75 -6.85 -2.77 -6.38
C SER A 75 -6.62 -4.26 -6.09
N ALA A 76 -5.81 -4.93 -6.91
CA ALA A 76 -5.48 -6.35 -6.74
C ALA A 76 -4.19 -6.60 -5.93
N LEU A 77 -3.60 -5.55 -5.35
CA LEU A 77 -2.53 -5.68 -4.36
C LEU A 77 -3.14 -5.99 -2.99
N THR A 78 -2.91 -7.20 -2.51
CA THR A 78 -3.57 -7.82 -1.35
C THR A 78 -2.54 -8.28 -0.30
N GLY A 79 -3.01 -8.86 0.80
CA GLY A 79 -2.15 -9.35 1.89
C GLY A 79 -1.77 -8.26 2.88
N THR A 80 -0.62 -8.42 3.54
CA THR A 80 -0.14 -7.49 4.57
C THR A 80 1.12 -6.75 4.11
N VAL A 81 1.40 -5.60 4.73
CA VAL A 81 2.69 -4.93 4.57
C VAL A 81 3.76 -5.74 5.31
N PRO A 82 4.86 -6.18 4.65
CA PRO A 82 5.85 -7.05 5.28
C PRO A 82 6.59 -6.30 6.39
N GLN A 83 6.88 -7.00 7.50
CA GLN A 83 7.58 -6.44 8.66
C GLN A 83 8.98 -5.89 8.33
N THR A 84 9.57 -6.32 7.22
CA THR A 84 10.85 -5.81 6.72
C THR A 84 10.80 -4.34 6.30
N ILE A 85 9.61 -3.76 6.08
CA ILE A 85 9.42 -2.33 5.79
C ILE A 85 10.05 -1.43 6.86
N ARG A 86 10.17 -1.92 8.12
CA ARG A 86 10.83 -1.20 9.22
C ARG A 86 12.30 -0.83 8.95
N ARG A 87 12.92 -1.45 7.94
CA ARG A 87 14.31 -1.17 7.54
C ARG A 87 14.43 0.07 6.66
N LEU A 88 13.32 0.58 6.13
CA LEU A 88 13.27 1.77 5.27
C LEU A 88 13.33 3.05 6.10
N SER A 89 14.47 3.31 6.74
CA SER A 89 14.65 4.43 7.67
C SER A 89 14.61 5.82 7.01
N LYS A 90 14.70 5.88 5.67
CA LYS A 90 14.61 7.12 4.89
C LYS A 90 13.20 7.40 4.35
N LEU A 91 12.25 6.49 4.53
CA LEU A 91 10.92 6.60 3.95
C LEU A 91 10.18 7.80 4.54
N THR A 92 9.81 8.74 3.67
CA THR A 92 9.05 9.95 4.02
C THR A 92 7.72 10.04 3.29
N PHE A 93 7.57 9.39 2.15
CA PHE A 93 6.32 9.33 1.42
C PHE A 93 5.90 7.88 1.23
N PHE A 94 4.72 7.53 1.74
CA PHE A 94 4.20 6.17 1.67
C PHE A 94 2.72 6.17 1.29
N ASP A 95 2.43 5.80 0.05
CA ASP A 95 1.08 5.82 -0.50
C ASP A 95 0.64 4.43 -0.96
N LEU A 96 -0.36 3.90 -0.27
CA LEU A 96 -1.02 2.61 -0.48
C LEU A 96 -2.53 2.78 -0.70
N GLU A 97 -3.02 4.00 -0.89
CA GLU A 97 -4.46 4.26 -1.02
C GLU A 97 -5.07 3.49 -2.20
N GLY A 98 -6.29 2.98 -2.06
CA GLY A 98 -6.94 2.21 -3.13
C GLY A 98 -6.33 0.83 -3.42
N THR A 99 -5.55 0.28 -2.47
CA THR A 99 -5.12 -1.13 -2.47
C THR A 99 -6.03 -1.98 -1.57
N ALA A 100 -5.98 -3.30 -1.72
CA ALA A 100 -6.69 -4.26 -0.87
C ALA A 100 -5.80 -4.83 0.25
N LEU A 101 -4.77 -4.08 0.67
CA LEU A 101 -3.88 -4.44 1.77
C LEU A 101 -4.63 -4.38 3.10
N SER A 102 -4.33 -5.32 4.00
CA SER A 102 -4.95 -5.40 5.32
C SER A 102 -3.94 -5.79 6.41
N GLY A 103 -4.39 -5.80 7.66
CA GLY A 103 -3.57 -6.17 8.82
C GLY A 103 -2.94 -4.96 9.49
N THR A 104 -1.84 -5.17 10.22
CA THR A 104 -1.22 -4.11 11.02
C THR A 104 0.09 -3.59 10.41
N LEU A 105 0.22 -2.27 10.32
CA LEU A 105 1.50 -1.62 10.06
C LEU A 105 2.41 -1.75 11.28
N PRO A 106 3.73 -1.99 11.08
CA PRO A 106 4.67 -2.00 12.20
C PRO A 106 4.66 -0.64 12.93
N ILE A 107 4.64 -0.68 14.26
CA ILE A 107 4.61 0.53 15.11
C ILE A 107 5.75 1.51 14.82
N THR A 108 6.90 1.01 14.36
CA THR A 108 8.05 1.83 13.94
C THR A 108 7.75 2.69 12.72
N ILE A 109 6.92 2.21 11.78
CA ILE A 109 6.44 3.02 10.66
C ILE A 109 5.39 4.01 11.17
N CYS A 110 4.42 3.58 11.97
CA CYS A 110 3.41 4.49 12.50
C CYS A 110 4.04 5.66 13.28
N THR A 111 5.02 5.38 14.14
CA THR A 111 5.72 6.40 14.93
C THR A 111 6.67 7.29 14.12
N ALA A 112 7.32 6.78 13.06
CA ALA A 112 8.18 7.59 12.19
C ALA A 112 7.42 8.70 11.43
N PHE A 113 6.11 8.53 11.24
CA PHE A 113 5.25 9.48 10.52
C PHE A 113 4.40 10.35 11.46
N MET A 114 4.25 9.96 12.74
CA MET A 114 3.65 10.80 13.77
C MET A 114 4.62 11.92 14.20
N GLY A 115 4.66 13.02 13.44
CA GLY A 115 5.37 14.25 13.80
C GLY A 115 6.43 14.75 12.81
N SER A 116 6.56 14.12 11.64
CA SER A 116 7.51 14.52 10.59
C SER A 116 6.78 15.13 9.38
N LYS A 117 7.52 15.73 8.43
CA LYS A 117 6.97 16.14 7.11
C LYS A 117 6.52 14.94 6.25
N SER A 118 6.56 13.74 6.81
CA SER A 118 6.27 12.49 6.13
C SER A 118 4.77 12.27 6.00
N LYS A 119 4.33 11.67 4.89
CA LYS A 119 2.92 11.45 4.56
C LYS A 119 2.66 9.96 4.36
N ILE A 120 1.71 9.39 5.12
CA ILE A 120 1.14 8.07 4.87
C ILE A 120 -0.27 8.25 4.30
N LEU A 121 -0.52 7.59 3.18
CA LEU A 121 -1.85 7.36 2.64
C LEU A 121 -2.06 5.83 2.62
N ALA A 122 -3.07 5.34 3.31
CA ALA A 122 -3.27 3.89 3.50
C ALA A 122 -4.77 3.55 3.46
N PRO A 123 -5.14 2.32 3.03
CA PRO A 123 -6.52 1.89 3.05
C PRO A 123 -7.00 1.67 4.49
N CYS A 124 -8.30 1.88 4.76
CA CYS A 124 -8.89 1.73 6.10
C CYS A 124 -8.76 0.31 6.69
N THR A 125 -8.47 -0.69 5.86
CA THR A 125 -8.22 -2.09 6.24
C THR A 125 -6.82 -2.32 6.82
N LEU A 126 -5.94 -1.32 6.71
CA LEU A 126 -4.57 -1.35 7.21
C LEU A 126 -4.49 -0.52 8.50
N GLU A 127 -4.49 -1.20 9.64
CA GLU A 127 -4.48 -0.57 10.95
C GLU A 127 -3.04 -0.26 11.37
N CYS A 128 -2.78 0.90 11.94
CA CYS A 128 -1.60 1.08 12.78
C CYS A 128 -1.98 0.58 14.18
N SER A 129 -1.12 -0.20 14.83
CA SER A 129 -1.45 -0.90 16.08
C SER A 129 -1.97 -0.03 17.22
N ASP A 130 -1.71 1.30 17.19
CA ASP A 130 -2.22 2.28 18.17
C ASP A 130 -3.13 3.38 17.53
N CYS A 131 -3.34 3.36 16.22
CA CYS A 131 -4.05 4.43 15.50
C CYS A 131 -5.58 4.34 15.58
N CYS A 132 -6.12 3.12 15.61
CA CYS A 132 -7.56 2.91 15.60
C CYS A 132 -8.19 3.24 16.97
N GLU A 133 -7.41 3.17 18.07
CA GLU A 133 -7.86 3.50 19.41
C GLU A 133 -7.82 5.01 19.71
N GLN A 134 -6.93 5.78 19.06
CA GLN A 134 -6.73 7.21 19.37
C GLN A 134 -7.26 8.20 18.31
N ARG A 135 -7.85 7.73 17.19
CA ARG A 135 -8.36 8.57 16.07
C ARG A 135 -7.37 9.61 15.53
N ASN A 136 -6.07 9.50 15.81
CA ASN A 136 -5.11 10.56 15.50
C ASN A 136 -4.09 10.15 14.44
N CYS A 137 -4.52 9.32 13.52
CA CYS A 137 -3.74 9.01 12.32
C CYS A 137 -4.50 9.69 11.22
N MET A 138 -4.00 10.86 10.81
CA MET A 138 -4.66 11.74 9.86
C MET A 138 -5.02 10.94 8.60
N ASN A 139 -6.24 10.45 8.55
CA ASN A 139 -6.94 10.06 7.35
C ASN A 139 -7.30 11.37 6.63
N PRO A 140 -6.70 11.71 5.48
CA PRO A 140 -7.11 12.88 4.75
C PRO A 140 -8.28 12.51 3.82
N ASN A 141 -9.38 11.99 4.38
CA ASN A 141 -10.66 12.01 3.67
C ASN A 141 -11.83 12.33 4.62
N PRO A 142 -12.38 13.56 4.57
CA PRO A 142 -13.51 13.95 5.41
C PRO A 142 -14.85 13.27 5.05
N ASN A 143 -14.90 12.41 4.01
CA ASN A 143 -16.12 11.69 3.61
C ASN A 143 -16.19 10.23 4.10
N ASP A 144 -15.15 9.69 4.74
CA ASP A 144 -15.15 8.32 5.27
C ASP A 144 -15.84 8.24 6.63
N ARG A 145 -17.17 8.29 6.60
CA ARG A 145 -17.98 7.85 7.72
C ARG A 145 -17.82 6.33 7.82
N ALA A 146 -17.07 5.86 8.81
CA ALA A 146 -16.99 4.44 9.14
C ALA A 146 -18.41 3.83 9.14
N PRO A 147 -18.66 2.69 8.48
CA PRO A 147 -19.94 2.02 8.56
C PRO A 147 -20.22 1.68 10.04
N LYS A 148 -21.39 2.10 10.54
CA LYS A 148 -21.83 1.72 11.87
C LYS A 148 -21.90 0.18 11.93
N PRO A 149 -21.49 -0.46 13.04
CA PRO A 149 -21.76 -1.89 13.22
C PRO A 149 -23.27 -2.08 13.13
N GLU A 150 -23.71 -2.91 12.17
CA GLU A 150 -25.12 -3.27 12.02
C GLU A 150 -25.62 -3.87 13.33
N ASP A 151 -26.62 -3.23 13.91
CA ASP A 151 -27.37 -3.76 15.02
C ASP A 151 -27.84 -5.16 14.66
N SER A 152 -27.48 -6.10 15.54
CA SER A 152 -28.03 -7.45 15.55
C SER A 152 -29.54 -7.35 15.40
N LYS A 153 -30.07 -7.78 14.24
CA LYS A 153 -31.52 -7.88 14.01
C LYS A 153 -32.12 -8.82 15.05
N LYS A 154 -32.56 -8.23 16.16
CA LYS A 154 -33.70 -8.70 16.92
C LYS A 154 -34.95 -8.08 16.32
N ASP A 155 -35.98 -8.92 16.35
CA ASP A 155 -37.40 -8.62 16.29
C ASP A 155 -38.07 -8.55 14.90
N ILE A 156 -38.71 -9.68 14.59
CA ILE A 156 -40.17 -9.83 14.46
C ILE A 156 -40.88 -8.79 13.58
N PHE A 157 -41.54 -9.22 12.51
CA PHE A 157 -42.97 -8.96 12.25
C PHE A 157 -43.47 -9.91 11.15
N GLY A 158 -44.63 -10.53 11.39
CA GLY A 158 -45.33 -11.35 10.41
C GLY A 158 -46.10 -10.52 9.37
N ILE A 159 -46.81 -11.23 8.48
CA ILE A 159 -48.24 -11.03 8.11
C ILE A 159 -48.59 -11.94 6.89
N THR A 160 -49.62 -12.76 7.10
CA THR A 160 -50.64 -13.37 6.19
C THR A 160 -50.39 -13.69 4.71
N GLY A 161 -50.91 -14.87 4.30
CA GLY A 161 -51.78 -14.98 3.11
C GLY A 161 -51.44 -16.06 2.08
N HIS A 162 -51.86 -17.31 2.30
CA HIS A 162 -52.92 -17.99 1.52
C HIS A 162 -53.27 -19.35 2.13
#